data_AF-A0AA87Q7L0-F1
#
_entry.id   AF-A0AA87Q7L0-F1
#
_cell.length_a   1.000
_cell.length_b   1.000
_cell.length_c   1.000
_cell.angle_alpha   90.00
_cell.angle_beta   90.00
_cell.angle_gamma   90.00
#
_symmetry.space_group_name_H-M   'P 1'
#
loop_
_entity.id
_entity.type
_entity.pdbx_description
1 polymer ?
#
loop_
_entity_poly.entity_id
_entity_poly.type
_entity_poly.pdbx_seq_one_letter_code
_entity_poly.pdbx_strand_id
1 'polypeptide(L)' 'MGDVINGQKSGRETPDDRIIFIACGMAVFDISWGYQLYQNAIGKGIGESLNLWERPHQG' A
#
# COMPACT_ATOMS: atom_id res chain seq x y z
N MET A 1 -12.30 -6.54 3.03
CA MET A 1 -12.17 -5.49 2.00
C MET A 1 -11.64 -6.02 0.68
N GLY A 2 -10.52 -6.76 0.65
CA GLY A 2 -10.00 -7.35 -0.61
C GLY A 2 -11.06 -8.12 -1.39
N ASP A 3 -11.76 -9.07 -0.76
CA ASP A 3 -12.84 -9.85 -1.40
C ASP A 3 -13.95 -8.98 -1.98
N VAL A 4 -14.32 -7.89 -1.29
CA VAL A 4 -15.39 -6.98 -1.74
C VAL A 4 -14.92 -6.17 -2.95
N ILE A 5 -13.70 -5.62 -2.90
CA ILE A 5 -13.10 -4.86 -4.00
C ILE A 5 -12.91 -5.75 -5.23
N ASN A 6 -12.54 -7.02 -5.02
CA ASN A 6 -12.34 -8.00 -6.09
C ASN A 6 -13.66 -8.64 -6.58
N GLY A 7 -14.82 -8.21 -6.09
CA GLY A 7 -16.12 -8.73 -6.50
C GLY A 7 -16.44 -10.16 -6.04
N GLN A 8 -15.65 -10.72 -5.12
CA GLN A 8 -15.85 -12.06 -4.57
C GLN A 8 -16.91 -12.08 -3.46
N LYS A 9 -17.18 -10.92 -2.84
CA LYS A 9 -18.25 -10.72 -1.85
C LYS A 9 -18.97 -9.41 -2.13
N SER A 10 -20.26 -9.36 -1.84
CA SER A 10 -21.03 -8.11 -1.89
C SER A 10 -20.51 -7.10 -0.88
N GLY A 11 -20.50 -5.83 -1.27
CA GLY A 11 -20.25 -4.70 -0.38
C GLY A 11 -21.53 -4.24 0.30
N ARG A 12 -21.80 -2.94 0.25
CA ARG A 12 -23.12 -2.39 0.60
C ARG A 12 -24.13 -2.81 -0.46
N GLU A 13 -25.28 -3.34 -0.05
CA GLU A 13 -26.36 -3.73 -0.95
C GLU A 13 -27.56 -2.79 -0.83
N THR A 14 -27.79 -2.22 0.36
CA THR A 14 -28.90 -1.30 0.61
C THR A 14 -28.46 -0.02 1.34
N PRO A 15 -29.24 1.07 1.25
CA PRO A 15 -29.00 2.29 2.02
C PRO A 15 -29.07 2.07 3.55
N ASP A 16 -29.88 1.11 4.01
CA ASP A 16 -30.12 0.84 5.43
C ASP A 16 -29.03 -0.03 6.07
N ASP A 17 -28.15 -0.63 5.27
CA ASP A 17 -27.06 -1.47 5.77
C ASP A 17 -26.11 -0.68 6.67
N ARG A 18 -25.81 -1.23 7.85
CA ARG A 18 -24.74 -0.71 8.72
C ARG A 18 -23.44 -1.41 8.37
N ILE A 19 -22.51 -0.66 7.81
CA ILE A 19 -21.19 -1.16 7.42
C ILE A 19 -20.14 -0.62 8.40
N ILE A 20 -19.32 -1.51 8.94
CA ILE A 20 -18.20 -1.15 9.81
C ILE A 20 -16.91 -1.60 9.11
N PHE A 21 -16.04 -0.64 8.83
CA PHE A 21 -14.68 -0.92 8.38
C PHE A 21 -13.72 -0.63 9.52
N ILE A 22 -13.06 -1.68 10.03
CA ILE A 22 -12.06 -1.54 11.08
C ILE A 22 -10.70 -1.38 10.39
N ALA A 23 -10.23 -0.13 10.34
CA ALA A 23 -8.91 0.20 9.85
C ALA A 23 -7.88 0.07 10.99
N CYS A 24 -7.32 -1.13 11.17
CA CYS A 24 -6.04 -1.28 11.86
C CYS A 24 -4.92 -1.12 10.82
N GLY A 25 -3.83 -0.47 11.18
CA GLY A 25 -2.70 -0.27 10.27
C GLY A 25 -2.27 -1.59 9.64
N MET A 26 -2.29 -1.66 8.31
CA MET A 26 -1.84 -2.81 7.54
C MET A 26 -0.61 -2.40 6.76
N ALA A 27 0.48 -3.17 6.86
CA ALA A 27 1.74 -2.89 6.16
C ALA A 27 1.58 -2.70 4.64
N VAL A 28 0.52 -3.29 4.05
CA VAL A 28 0.18 -3.11 2.64
C VAL A 28 -0.11 -1.64 2.30
N PHE A 29 -0.69 -0.87 3.23
CA PHE A 29 -0.93 0.56 3.03
C PHE A 29 0.36 1.34 3.01
N ASP A 30 1.28 1.05 3.93
CA ASP A 30 2.59 1.71 4.00
C ASP A 30 3.42 1.43 2.74
N ILE A 31 3.46 0.18 2.28
CA ILE A 31 4.15 -0.21 1.04
C ILE A 31 3.55 0.51 -0.18
N SER A 32 2.22 0.51 -0.30
CA SER A 32 1.53 1.12 -1.44
C SER A 32 1.78 2.63 -1.49
N TRP A 33 1.70 3.30 -0.33
CA TRP A 33 1.98 4.72 -0.22
C TRP A 33 3.45 5.06 -0.50
N GLY A 34 4.37 4.27 0.06
CA GLY A 34 5.80 4.39 -0.19
C GLY A 34 6.15 4.25 -1.67
N TYR A 35 5.54 3.28 -2.37
CA TYR A 35 5.72 3.11 -3.81
C TYR A 35 5.23 4.34 -4.60
N GLN A 36 4.04 4.85 -4.29
CA GLN A 36 3.51 6.04 -4.97
C GLN A 36 4.38 7.28 -4.74
N LEU A 37 4.85 7.49 -3.51
CA LEU A 37 5.81 8.56 -3.19
C LEU A 37 7.10 8.40 -3.98
N TYR A 38 7.66 7.18 -4.02
CA TYR A 38 8.88 6.86 -4.74
C TYR A 38 8.75 7.13 -6.26
N GLN A 39 7.67 6.69 -6.89
CA GLN A 39 7.42 6.94 -8.31
C GLN A 39 7.30 8.44 -8.62
N ASN A 40 6.62 9.20 -7.76
CA ASN A 40 6.55 10.66 -7.90
C ASN A 40 7.92 11.33 -7.72
N ALA A 41 8.77 10.82 -6.81
CA ALA A 41 10.12 11.33 -6.63
C ALA A 41 10.99 11.09 -7.88
N ILE A 42 10.93 9.88 -8.47
CA ILE A 42 11.59 9.57 -9.75
C ILE A 42 11.14 10.53 -10.85
N GLY A 43 9.83 10.69 -11.04
CA GLY A 43 9.27 11.56 -12.09
C GLY A 43 9.65 13.04 -11.94
N LYS A 44 10.05 13.46 -10.74
CA LYS A 44 10.49 14.83 -10.43
C LYS A 44 12.01 14.98 -10.29
N GLY A 45 12.78 13.90 -10.45
CA GLY A 45 14.23 13.91 -10.22
C GLY A 45 14.62 14.23 -8.77
N ILE A 46 13.82 13.79 -7.79
CA ILE A 46 14.04 14.02 -6.36
C ILE A 46 14.65 12.76 -5.73
N GLY A 47 15.76 12.91 -5.01
CA GLY A 47 16.45 11.84 -4.28
C GLY A 47 17.79 11.46 -4.88
N GLU A 48 18.51 10.58 -4.19
CA GLU A 48 19.83 10.07 -4.58
C GLU A 48 19.83 8.54 -4.42
N SER A 49 20.39 7.83 -5.40
CA SER A 49 20.52 6.36 -5.30
C SER A 49 21.75 6.01 -4.48
N LEU A 50 21.54 5.28 -3.39
CA LEU A 50 22.62 4.86 -2.50
C LEU A 50 22.88 3.36 -2.65
N ASN A 51 24.10 3.00 -3.02
CA ASN A 51 24.56 1.63 -2.94
C ASN A 51 24.89 1.31 -1.47
N LEU A 52 23.99 0.57 -0.81
CA LEU A 52 24.11 0.25 0.60
C LEU A 52 25.03 -0.96 0.85
N TRP A 53 25.17 -1.87 -0.11
CA TRP A 53 26.05 -3.04 -0.01
C TRP A 53 26.33 -3.66 -1.38
N GLU A 54 27.61 -3.96 -1.65
CA GLU A 54 28.05 -4.73 -2.84
C GLU A 54 27.80 -6.24 -2.68
N ARG A 55 27.91 -6.74 -1.45
CA ARG A 55 27.68 -8.14 -1.07
C ARG A 55 27.01 -8.16 0.30
N PRO A 56 26.11 -9.13 0.58
CA PRO A 56 25.45 -9.21 1.87
C PRO A 56 26.49 -9.41 2.99
N HIS A 57 26.48 -8.51 3.98
CA HIS A 57 27.27 -8.68 5.18
C HIS A 57 26.49 -9.56 6.16
N GLN A 58 26.82 -10.84 6.20
CA GLN A 58 26.51 -11.68 7.35
C GLN A 58 27.72 -11.60 8.28
N GLY A 59 27.52 -10.97 9.44
CA GLY A 59 28.50 -10.96 10.53
C GLY A 59 28.75 -12.36 11.08
#